data_AF-A0A7T1AJR0-F1
#
_entry.id   AF-A0A7T1AJR0-F1
#
_cell.length_a   1.000
_cell.length_b   1.000
_cell.length_c   1.000
_cell.angle_alpha   90.00
_cell.angle_beta   90.00
_cell.angle_gamma   90.00
#
_symmetry.space_group_name_H-M   'P 1'
#
loop_
_entity.id
_entity.type
_entity.pdbx_description
1 polymer ?
#
loop_
_entity_poly.entity_id
_entity_poly.type
_entity_poly.pdbx_seq_one_letter_code
_entity_poly.pdbx_strand_id
1 'polypeptide(L)'
;MKTKRFFFMTIFVLTTMIFFSLFAAGKPAPQFQLPDLDGKMYSLSEFLGKPIIISFFTTKCGFCAEELPLLNEIYHTYKENSGLQVIAINLGESQDTVGRMLENIPYDYLTLLDQEAQLVGLYQIFGVPTAYFIDPLGNIVDFIIGATNRDNIMKKLGRIMWYRGLLPIEAENLIKISPQVQLLDFRLENENPYSDKLNVSYQVITDLNQALETHDKNLTYLVFSSNNEKSREICQQMALKGFQKVYYQLNVENE
;
A
#
# COMPACT_ATOMS: atom_id res chain seq x y z
N MET A 1 -14.64 12.19 -54.02
CA MET A 1 -14.48 10.87 -53.35
C MET A 1 -13.26 10.92 -52.40
N LYS A 2 -13.35 11.60 -51.26
CA LYS A 2 -12.27 11.69 -50.25
C LYS A 2 -12.87 11.98 -48.86
N THR A 3 -13.31 10.95 -48.14
CA THR A 3 -13.81 11.15 -46.75
C THR A 3 -13.77 9.89 -45.85
N LYS A 4 -12.94 8.87 -46.18
CA LYS A 4 -12.90 7.61 -45.40
C LYS A 4 -11.68 7.41 -44.50
N ARG A 5 -10.77 8.39 -44.38
CA ARG A 5 -9.53 8.24 -43.59
C ARG A 5 -9.59 8.77 -42.15
N PHE A 6 -10.63 9.50 -41.76
CA PHE A 6 -10.69 10.12 -40.42
C PHE A 6 -11.32 9.22 -39.34
N PHE A 7 -12.10 8.21 -39.73
CA PHE A 7 -12.86 7.36 -38.80
C PHE A 7 -12.02 6.24 -38.16
N PHE A 8 -10.98 5.77 -38.85
CA PHE A 8 -10.10 4.71 -38.33
C PHE A 8 -9.11 5.22 -37.27
N MET A 9 -8.69 6.49 -37.34
CA MET A 9 -7.76 7.08 -36.38
C MET A 9 -8.42 7.40 -35.03
N THR A 10 -9.71 7.76 -35.05
CA THR A 10 -10.50 8.02 -33.84
C THR A 10 -10.85 6.75 -33.07
N ILE A 11 -11.12 5.63 -33.76
CA ILE A 11 -11.36 4.33 -33.12
C ILE A 11 -10.07 3.77 -32.48
N PHE A 12 -8.91 3.96 -33.09
CA PHE A 12 -7.62 3.50 -32.54
C PHE A 12 -7.18 4.31 -31.30
N VAL A 13 -7.51 5.61 -31.26
CA VAL A 13 -7.30 6.45 -30.06
C VAL A 13 -8.31 6.15 -28.95
N LEU A 14 -9.56 5.79 -29.29
CA LEU A 14 -10.55 5.36 -28.29
C LEU A 14 -10.23 3.99 -27.69
N THR A 15 -9.76 3.01 -28.46
CA THR A 15 -9.39 1.69 -27.92
C THR A 15 -8.14 1.75 -27.06
N THR A 16 -7.18 2.63 -27.38
CA THR A 16 -6.00 2.88 -26.53
C THR A 16 -6.33 3.68 -25.27
N MET A 17 -7.28 4.63 -25.32
CA MET A 17 -7.78 5.30 -24.11
C MET A 17 -8.59 4.37 -23.20
N ILE A 18 -9.36 3.43 -23.76
CA ILE A 18 -10.07 2.42 -22.97
C ILE A 18 -9.06 1.44 -22.34
N PHE A 19 -7.94 1.14 -23.00
CA PHE A 19 -6.87 0.28 -22.45
C PHE A 19 -6.09 0.92 -21.30
N PHE A 20 -5.84 2.23 -21.33
CA PHE A 20 -5.13 2.92 -20.24
C PHE A 20 -5.98 3.06 -18.96
N SER A 21 -7.31 2.94 -19.07
CA SER A 21 -8.23 2.96 -17.94
C SER A 21 -8.16 1.69 -17.06
N LEU A 22 -7.41 0.65 -17.48
CA LEU A 22 -7.34 -0.58 -16.71
C LEU A 22 -6.52 -0.45 -15.42
N PHE A 23 -5.61 0.54 -15.34
CA PHE A 23 -4.77 0.85 -14.16
C PHE A 23 -5.06 2.23 -13.56
N ALA A 24 -6.33 2.57 -13.41
CA ALA A 24 -6.67 3.60 -12.43
C ALA A 24 -6.27 3.07 -11.04
N ALA A 25 -5.42 3.81 -10.32
CA ALA A 25 -5.14 3.52 -8.91
C ALA A 25 -6.47 3.32 -8.14
N GLY A 26 -6.55 2.26 -7.32
CA GLY A 26 -7.75 1.95 -6.53
C GLY A 26 -8.62 0.80 -7.05
N LYS A 27 -8.11 -0.08 -7.93
CA LYS A 27 -8.83 -1.31 -8.31
C LYS A 27 -8.49 -2.49 -7.40
N PRO A 28 -9.43 -3.40 -7.10
CA PRO A 28 -9.13 -4.61 -6.33
C PRO A 28 -8.06 -5.47 -7.00
N ALA A 29 -7.12 -5.96 -6.21
CA ALA A 29 -6.13 -6.92 -6.67
C ALA A 29 -6.81 -8.28 -7.02
N PRO A 30 -6.48 -8.91 -8.17
CA PRO A 30 -7.02 -10.22 -8.52
C PRO A 30 -6.76 -11.27 -7.44
N GLN A 31 -7.79 -12.03 -7.08
CA GLN A 31 -7.70 -13.07 -6.08
C GLN A 31 -6.94 -14.29 -6.60
N PHE A 32 -6.27 -15.00 -5.71
CA PHE A 32 -5.56 -16.23 -6.01
C PHE A 32 -5.58 -17.18 -4.81
N GLN A 33 -5.31 -18.46 -5.09
CA GLN A 33 -4.99 -19.45 -4.09
C GLN A 33 -3.81 -20.27 -4.63
N LEU A 34 -2.65 -20.15 -3.99
CA LEU A 34 -1.40 -20.76 -4.47
C LEU A 34 -0.70 -21.49 -3.31
N PRO A 35 -0.02 -22.62 -3.58
CA PRO A 35 0.82 -23.27 -2.59
C PRO A 35 2.11 -22.48 -2.34
N ASP A 36 2.61 -22.53 -1.11
CA ASP A 36 4.00 -22.20 -0.80
C ASP A 36 4.96 -23.35 -1.16
N LEU A 37 6.22 -23.22 -0.75
CA LEU A 37 7.26 -24.24 -0.98
C LEU A 37 7.05 -25.53 -0.18
N ASP A 38 6.21 -25.53 0.85
CA ASP A 38 5.86 -26.72 1.63
C ASP A 38 4.51 -27.32 1.19
N GLY A 39 3.90 -26.77 0.13
CA GLY A 39 2.61 -27.18 -0.40
C GLY A 39 1.41 -26.63 0.39
N LYS A 40 1.62 -25.74 1.36
CA LYS A 40 0.54 -25.10 2.10
C LYS A 40 -0.09 -24.01 1.23
N MET A 41 -1.41 -24.05 1.07
CA MET A 41 -2.15 -23.07 0.27
C MET A 41 -2.33 -21.76 1.01
N TYR A 42 -2.16 -20.64 0.30
CA TYR A 42 -2.46 -19.28 0.76
C TYR A 42 -3.34 -18.53 -0.23
N SER A 43 -4.20 -17.67 0.30
CA SER A 43 -5.02 -16.74 -0.47
C SER A 43 -4.68 -15.29 -0.16
N LEU A 44 -4.84 -14.41 -1.16
CA LEU A 44 -4.62 -12.96 -0.98
C LEU A 44 -5.44 -12.35 0.17
N SER A 45 -6.66 -12.87 0.38
CA SER A 45 -7.56 -12.44 1.45
C SER A 45 -6.98 -12.57 2.86
N GLU A 46 -5.99 -13.45 3.08
CA GLU A 46 -5.32 -13.64 4.37
C GLU A 46 -4.42 -12.46 4.77
N PHE A 47 -4.04 -11.61 3.82
CA PHE A 47 -3.10 -10.50 4.03
C PHE A 47 -3.76 -9.13 4.08
N LEU A 48 -5.07 -9.05 3.85
CA LEU A 48 -5.83 -7.79 3.91
C LEU A 48 -5.74 -7.13 5.29
N GLY A 49 -5.95 -5.82 5.34
CA GLY A 49 -5.77 -5.00 6.54
C GLY A 49 -4.31 -4.60 6.81
N LYS A 50 -3.38 -5.01 5.93
CA LYS A 50 -1.96 -4.66 5.99
C LYS A 50 -1.51 -4.08 4.65
N PRO A 51 -0.48 -3.23 4.62
CA PRO A 51 0.16 -2.89 3.35
C PRO A 51 0.80 -4.16 2.77
N ILE A 52 0.58 -4.43 1.48
CA ILE A 52 1.09 -5.64 0.80
C ILE A 52 1.92 -5.23 -0.42
N ILE A 53 3.06 -5.90 -0.59
CA ILE A 53 3.81 -5.93 -1.85
C ILE A 53 3.74 -7.36 -2.41
N ILE A 54 3.26 -7.51 -3.64
CA ILE A 54 3.34 -8.78 -4.39
C ILE A 54 4.40 -8.63 -5.47
N SER A 55 5.49 -9.40 -5.44
CA SER A 55 6.49 -9.42 -6.52
C SER A 55 6.41 -10.73 -7.30
N PHE A 56 6.22 -10.61 -8.61
CA PHE A 56 6.20 -11.73 -9.54
C PHE A 56 7.57 -11.97 -10.15
N PHE A 57 8.05 -13.21 -10.13
CA PHE A 57 9.40 -13.56 -10.58
C PHE A 57 9.50 -14.92 -11.27
N THR A 58 10.66 -15.20 -11.85
CA THR A 58 11.08 -16.54 -12.31
C THR A 58 12.53 -16.80 -11.91
N THR A 59 12.95 -18.06 -11.84
CA THR A 59 14.31 -18.44 -11.43
C THR A 59 15.38 -18.11 -12.46
N LYS A 60 14.98 -17.97 -13.72
CA LYS A 60 15.87 -17.64 -14.86
C LYS A 60 16.06 -16.13 -15.06
N CYS A 61 15.42 -15.31 -14.24
CA CYS A 61 15.45 -13.87 -14.32
C CYS A 61 16.58 -13.32 -13.44
N GLY A 62 17.69 -12.88 -14.05
CA GLY A 62 18.83 -12.31 -13.30
C GLY A 62 18.43 -11.08 -12.47
N PHE A 63 17.57 -10.22 -13.03
CA PHE A 63 17.03 -9.05 -12.33
C PHE A 63 16.17 -9.40 -11.10
N CYS A 64 15.52 -10.56 -11.12
CA CYS A 64 14.72 -11.03 -10.00
C CYS A 64 15.62 -11.47 -8.84
N ALA A 65 16.77 -12.08 -9.13
CA ALA A 65 17.75 -12.43 -8.11
C ALA A 65 18.34 -11.20 -7.40
N GLU A 66 18.32 -10.03 -8.05
CA GLU A 66 18.71 -8.75 -7.45
C GLU A 66 17.59 -8.10 -6.61
N GLU A 67 16.32 -8.18 -7.07
CA GLU A 67 15.18 -7.55 -6.37
C GLU A 67 14.76 -8.30 -5.11
N LEU A 68 14.78 -9.64 -5.14
CA LEU A 68 14.29 -10.48 -4.06
C LEU A 68 15.02 -10.26 -2.71
N PRO A 69 16.37 -10.17 -2.64
CA PRO A 69 17.07 -9.77 -1.41
C PRO A 69 16.65 -8.38 -0.91
N LEU A 70 16.48 -7.42 -1.82
CA LEU A 70 16.08 -6.06 -1.46
C LEU A 70 14.67 -6.04 -0.83
N LEU A 71 13.73 -6.80 -1.37
CA LEU A 71 12.40 -6.96 -0.78
C LEU A 71 12.46 -7.63 0.61
N ASN A 72 13.42 -8.53 0.82
CA ASN A 72 13.64 -9.14 2.14
C ASN A 72 14.03 -8.08 3.18
N GLU A 73 15.01 -7.24 2.85
CA GLU A 73 15.44 -6.15 3.73
C GLU A 73 14.29 -5.18 4.06
N ILE A 74 13.46 -4.83 3.07
CA ILE A 74 12.30 -3.96 3.27
C ILE A 74 11.26 -4.64 4.16
N TYR A 75 10.97 -5.92 3.92
CA TYR A 75 10.06 -6.70 4.76
C TYR A 75 10.48 -6.66 6.23
N HIS A 76 11.75 -6.97 6.53
CA HIS A 76 12.28 -6.89 7.89
C HIS A 76 12.15 -5.51 8.53
N THR A 77 12.31 -4.45 7.74
CA THR A 77 12.25 -3.08 8.23
C THR A 77 10.82 -2.69 8.68
N TYR A 78 9.79 -3.18 7.99
CA TYR A 78 8.41 -2.68 8.16
C TYR A 78 7.41 -3.72 8.69
N LYS A 79 7.78 -4.99 8.80
CA LYS A 79 6.86 -6.06 9.23
C LYS A 79 6.32 -5.83 10.66
N GLU A 80 7.17 -5.43 11.60
CA GLU A 80 6.76 -5.24 13.01
C GLU A 80 6.01 -3.91 13.21
N ASN A 81 6.60 -2.81 12.74
CA ASN A 81 6.09 -1.45 13.02
C ASN A 81 4.92 -1.02 12.13
N SER A 82 4.72 -1.69 10.99
CA SER A 82 3.73 -1.28 9.99
C SER A 82 2.93 -2.44 9.43
N GLY A 83 3.19 -3.66 9.90
CA GLY A 83 2.47 -4.85 9.46
C GLY A 83 2.74 -5.25 8.01
N LEU A 84 3.76 -4.68 7.35
CA LEU A 84 4.02 -4.91 5.93
C LEU A 84 4.09 -6.41 5.61
N GLN A 85 3.39 -6.81 4.56
CA GLN A 85 3.48 -8.14 3.98
C GLN A 85 4.19 -8.05 2.63
N VAL A 86 5.16 -8.93 2.42
CA VAL A 86 5.78 -9.15 1.12
C VAL A 86 5.46 -10.58 0.70
N ILE A 87 5.01 -10.75 -0.55
CA ILE A 87 4.65 -12.04 -1.14
C ILE A 87 5.36 -12.16 -2.48
N ALA A 88 6.33 -13.06 -2.59
CA ALA A 88 7.01 -13.36 -3.84
C ALA A 88 6.27 -14.51 -4.55
N ILE A 89 5.79 -14.30 -5.78
CA ILE A 89 5.05 -15.30 -6.54
C ILE A 89 5.89 -15.73 -7.75
N ASN A 90 6.32 -16.99 -7.74
CA ASN A 90 6.99 -17.58 -8.88
C ASN A 90 5.98 -17.97 -9.97
N LEU A 91 6.34 -17.75 -11.24
CA LEU A 91 5.47 -18.01 -12.39
C LEU A 91 5.97 -19.21 -13.21
N GLY A 92 5.19 -20.29 -13.25
CA GLY A 92 5.34 -21.38 -14.22
C GLY A 92 6.47 -22.37 -13.96
N GLU A 93 7.05 -22.40 -12.74
CA GLU A 93 8.17 -23.29 -12.42
C GLU A 93 7.84 -24.26 -11.28
N SER A 94 8.54 -25.41 -11.26
CA SER A 94 8.34 -26.43 -10.22
C SER A 94 8.90 -25.97 -8.87
N GLN A 95 8.33 -26.48 -7.78
CA GLN A 95 8.81 -26.26 -6.41
C GLN A 95 10.32 -26.52 -6.30
N ASP A 96 10.82 -27.64 -6.83
CA ASP A 96 12.25 -27.97 -6.81
C ASP A 96 13.12 -26.92 -7.51
N THR A 97 12.61 -26.31 -8.58
CA THR A 97 13.35 -25.29 -9.33
C THR A 97 13.45 -24.00 -8.53
N VAL A 98 12.35 -23.58 -7.92
CA VAL A 98 12.30 -22.39 -7.06
C VAL A 98 13.10 -22.59 -5.78
N GLY A 99 12.96 -23.74 -5.13
CA GLY A 99 13.70 -24.09 -3.91
C GLY A 99 15.21 -24.00 -4.10
N ARG A 100 15.75 -24.54 -5.21
CA ARG A 100 17.19 -24.43 -5.54
C ARG A 100 17.68 -22.99 -5.71
N MET A 101 16.86 -22.10 -6.26
CA MET A 101 17.22 -20.68 -6.35
C MET A 101 17.31 -20.06 -4.95
N LEU A 102 16.33 -20.38 -4.10
CA LEU A 102 16.19 -19.80 -2.77
C LEU A 102 17.21 -20.35 -1.75
N GLU A 103 17.86 -21.47 -2.01
CA GLU A 103 19.05 -21.91 -1.24
C GLU A 103 20.16 -20.84 -1.22
N ASN A 104 20.21 -19.99 -2.25
CA ASN A 104 21.28 -19.00 -2.44
C ASN A 104 20.80 -17.55 -2.24
N ILE A 105 19.53 -17.34 -1.89
CA ILE A 105 18.92 -16.01 -1.77
C ILE A 105 18.26 -15.90 -0.40
N PRO A 106 18.59 -14.89 0.42
CA PRO A 106 17.92 -14.69 1.71
C PRO A 106 16.46 -14.31 1.51
N TYR A 107 15.56 -15.05 2.13
CA TYR A 107 14.12 -14.77 2.12
C TYR A 107 13.48 -15.18 3.45
N ASP A 108 12.77 -14.24 4.06
CA ASP A 108 11.91 -14.43 5.23
C ASP A 108 10.44 -14.12 4.90
N TYR A 109 10.19 -13.50 3.75
CA TYR A 109 8.85 -13.27 3.23
C TYR A 109 8.24 -14.53 2.64
N LEU A 110 6.91 -14.52 2.48
CA LEU A 110 6.19 -15.64 1.89
C LEU A 110 6.53 -15.80 0.41
N THR A 111 6.87 -17.02 -0.01
CA THR A 111 7.02 -17.38 -1.43
C THR A 111 5.93 -18.35 -1.85
N LEU A 112 5.22 -18.03 -2.93
CA LEU A 112 4.14 -18.84 -3.50
C LEU A 112 4.47 -19.28 -4.93
N LEU A 113 3.85 -20.38 -5.37
CA LEU A 113 4.09 -21.01 -6.66
C LEU A 113 2.84 -20.96 -7.53
N ASP A 114 2.86 -20.16 -8.59
CA ASP A 114 1.87 -20.18 -9.66
C ASP A 114 2.34 -21.06 -10.82
N GLN A 115 2.31 -22.38 -10.61
CA GLN A 115 2.88 -23.37 -11.54
C GLN A 115 2.21 -23.36 -12.93
N GLU A 116 0.95 -22.95 -13.00
CA GLU A 116 0.19 -22.83 -14.26
C GLU A 116 0.28 -21.42 -14.87
N ALA A 117 1.03 -20.51 -14.24
CA ALA A 117 1.17 -19.11 -14.61
C ALA A 117 -0.18 -18.39 -14.82
N GLN A 118 -1.21 -18.79 -14.07
CA GLN A 118 -2.57 -18.29 -14.23
C GLN A 118 -2.69 -16.80 -13.89
N LEU A 119 -1.81 -16.27 -13.03
CA LEU A 119 -1.80 -14.88 -12.62
C LEU A 119 -1.19 -13.93 -13.65
N VAL A 120 -0.47 -14.44 -14.66
CA VAL A 120 0.12 -13.61 -15.74
C VAL A 120 -0.96 -12.78 -16.45
N GLY A 121 -2.07 -13.40 -16.82
CA GLY A 121 -3.18 -12.70 -17.47
C GLY A 121 -3.95 -11.80 -16.51
N LEU A 122 -4.17 -12.25 -15.27
CA LEU A 122 -4.98 -11.54 -14.28
C LEU A 122 -4.31 -10.26 -13.78
N TYR A 123 -3.02 -10.33 -13.49
CA TYR A 123 -2.18 -9.20 -13.10
C TYR A 123 -1.48 -8.53 -14.29
N GLN A 124 -1.85 -8.87 -15.54
CA GLN A 124 -1.30 -8.28 -16.76
C GLN A 124 0.24 -8.17 -16.74
N ILE A 125 0.89 -9.27 -16.39
CA ILE A 125 2.34 -9.33 -16.19
C ILE A 125 3.00 -9.43 -17.56
N PHE A 126 3.59 -8.33 -18.02
CA PHE A 126 4.30 -8.28 -19.32
C PHE A 126 5.78 -8.65 -19.22
N GLY A 127 6.31 -8.76 -18.01
CA GLY A 127 7.70 -9.11 -17.75
C GLY A 127 7.96 -9.31 -16.26
N VAL A 128 9.11 -9.88 -15.92
CA VAL A 128 9.56 -10.08 -14.54
C VAL A 128 10.91 -9.38 -14.29
N PRO A 129 11.16 -8.88 -13.07
CA PRO A 129 10.20 -8.86 -11.97
C PRO A 129 9.07 -7.85 -12.22
N THR A 130 7.91 -8.05 -11.60
CA THR A 130 6.84 -7.05 -11.54
C THR A 130 6.30 -7.00 -10.12
N ALA A 131 6.36 -5.83 -9.48
CA ALA A 131 5.91 -5.64 -8.10
C ALA A 131 4.62 -4.80 -8.05
N TYR A 132 3.63 -5.29 -7.32
CA TYR A 132 2.35 -4.64 -7.07
C TYR A 132 2.25 -4.12 -5.64
N PHE A 133 1.77 -2.90 -5.47
CA PHE A 133 1.60 -2.25 -4.18
C PHE A 133 0.11 -2.14 -3.89
N ILE A 134 -0.29 -2.88 -2.86
CA ILE A 134 -1.69 -3.08 -2.50
C ILE A 134 -1.92 -2.45 -1.14
N ASP A 135 -2.92 -1.56 -1.06
CA ASP A 135 -3.32 -0.91 0.19
C ASP A 135 -3.95 -1.90 1.18
N PRO A 136 -4.15 -1.51 2.45
CA PRO A 136 -4.77 -2.38 3.44
C PRO A 136 -6.21 -2.77 3.08
N LEU A 137 -6.83 -2.13 2.09
CA LEU A 137 -8.15 -2.49 1.57
C LEU A 137 -8.10 -3.53 0.44
N GLY A 138 -6.92 -3.97 0.03
CA GLY A 138 -6.75 -4.94 -1.06
C GLY A 138 -6.80 -4.31 -2.45
N ASN A 139 -6.68 -2.98 -2.56
CA ASN A 139 -6.65 -2.31 -3.86
C ASN A 139 -5.21 -2.11 -4.33
N ILE A 140 -4.97 -2.36 -5.61
CA ILE A 140 -3.75 -1.97 -6.29
C ILE A 140 -3.73 -0.44 -6.37
N VAL A 141 -2.78 0.15 -5.66
CA VAL A 141 -2.52 1.59 -5.68
C VAL A 141 -1.41 1.93 -6.67
N ASP A 142 -0.47 1.01 -6.87
CA ASP A 142 0.65 1.18 -7.79
C ASP A 142 1.30 -0.15 -8.21
N PHE A 143 2.17 -0.10 -9.20
CA PHE A 143 3.00 -1.22 -9.63
C PHE A 143 4.33 -0.76 -10.23
N ILE A 144 5.28 -1.69 -10.36
CA ILE A 144 6.61 -1.50 -10.96
C ILE A 144 6.86 -2.70 -11.88
N ILE A 145 7.34 -2.44 -13.10
CA ILE A 145 7.79 -3.48 -14.03
C ILE A 145 9.31 -3.38 -14.17
N GLY A 146 10.00 -4.50 -14.06
CA GLY A 146 11.45 -4.63 -14.07
C GLY A 146 12.07 -4.39 -12.68
N ALA A 147 13.30 -4.85 -12.51
CA ALA A 147 14.02 -4.59 -11.27
C ALA A 147 14.23 -3.09 -11.10
N THR A 148 14.20 -2.66 -9.86
CA THR A 148 14.33 -1.25 -9.50
C THR A 148 15.18 -1.10 -8.27
N ASN A 149 15.42 0.15 -7.88
CA ASN A 149 16.14 0.44 -6.66
C ASN A 149 15.18 0.59 -5.47
N ARG A 150 15.77 0.58 -4.26
CA ARG A 150 15.06 0.76 -2.99
C ARG A 150 14.16 2.00 -2.98
N ASP A 151 14.64 3.11 -3.53
CA ASP A 151 13.93 4.40 -3.48
C ASP A 151 12.59 4.34 -4.21
N ASN A 152 12.56 3.70 -5.37
CA ASN A 152 11.32 3.56 -6.12
C ASN A 152 10.30 2.68 -5.38
N ILE A 153 10.73 1.57 -4.77
CA ILE A 153 9.86 0.70 -3.95
C ILE A 153 9.29 1.49 -2.77
N MET A 154 10.13 2.22 -2.05
CA MET A 154 9.71 3.02 -0.90
C MET A 154 8.68 4.09 -1.27
N LYS A 155 8.85 4.73 -2.44
CA LYS A 155 7.87 5.70 -2.95
C LYS A 155 6.49 5.09 -3.15
N LYS A 156 6.41 3.86 -3.64
CA LYS A 156 5.13 3.16 -3.83
C LYS A 156 4.55 2.64 -2.51
N LEU A 157 5.40 2.09 -1.65
CA LEU A 157 5.03 1.59 -0.33
C LEU A 157 4.39 2.69 0.53
N GLY A 158 4.90 3.91 0.48
CA GLY A 158 4.29 5.05 1.18
C GLY A 158 2.83 5.34 0.76
N ARG A 159 2.44 4.96 -0.46
CA ARG A 159 1.05 5.12 -0.96
C ARG A 159 0.10 4.02 -0.50
N ILE A 160 0.56 3.04 0.26
CA ILE A 160 -0.27 1.94 0.78
C ILE A 160 -0.21 1.88 2.31
N MET A 161 0.43 2.85 2.96
CA MET A 161 0.60 2.91 4.42
C MET A 161 -0.18 4.10 5.00
N TRP A 162 -1.51 4.17 4.81
CA TRP A 162 -2.32 5.38 5.06
C TRP A 162 -2.89 5.59 6.46
N TYR A 163 -2.37 4.91 7.48
CA TYR A 163 -2.51 5.39 8.86
C TYR A 163 -1.36 4.90 9.72
N ARG A 164 -0.78 5.81 10.50
CA ARG A 164 0.40 5.55 11.33
C ARG A 164 0.40 6.45 12.56
N GLY A 165 0.91 5.91 13.68
CA GLY A 165 1.19 6.67 14.90
C GLY A 165 2.46 7.51 14.76
N LEU A 166 2.40 8.75 15.25
CA LEU A 166 3.46 9.76 15.21
C LEU A 166 3.89 10.12 16.63
N LEU A 167 5.18 10.14 16.92
CA LEU A 167 5.67 10.77 18.16
C LEU A 167 5.28 12.27 18.20
N PRO A 168 5.18 12.91 19.37
CA PRO A 168 4.79 14.31 19.49
C PRO A 168 5.58 15.27 18.58
N ILE A 169 6.89 15.08 18.50
CA ILE A 169 7.74 15.86 17.60
C ILE A 169 7.46 15.60 16.10
N GLU A 170 7.04 14.39 15.72
CA GLU A 170 6.66 14.06 14.34
C GLU A 170 5.33 14.73 13.96
N ALA A 171 4.41 14.86 14.93
CA ALA A 171 3.15 15.58 14.78
C ALA A 171 3.36 17.10 14.63
N GLU A 172 4.25 17.72 15.42
CA GLU A 172 4.67 19.12 15.24
C GLU A 172 5.22 19.39 13.83
N ASN A 173 6.06 18.46 13.36
CA ASN A 173 6.66 18.56 12.03
C ASN A 173 5.62 18.39 10.93
N LEU A 174 4.69 17.43 11.04
CA LEU A 174 3.57 17.27 10.11
C LEU A 174 2.79 18.58 9.96
N ILE A 175 2.54 19.28 11.06
CA ILE A 175 1.84 20.57 11.09
C ILE A 175 2.66 21.65 10.39
N LYS A 176 3.95 21.78 10.68
CA LYS A 176 4.80 22.81 10.07
C LYS A 176 4.88 22.70 8.55
N ILE A 177 4.86 21.48 8.00
CA ILE A 177 5.08 21.22 6.56
C ILE A 177 3.80 21.08 5.75
N SER A 178 2.66 20.84 6.39
CA SER A 178 1.39 20.65 5.68
C SER A 178 0.73 22.00 5.41
N PRO A 179 0.24 22.26 4.19
CA PRO A 179 -0.48 23.50 3.87
C PRO A 179 -1.70 23.73 4.78
N GLN A 180 -2.35 22.63 5.16
CA GLN A 180 -3.46 22.60 6.11
C GLN A 180 -3.46 21.26 6.84
N VAL A 181 -3.71 21.28 8.15
CA VAL A 181 -3.95 20.09 8.97
C VAL A 181 -5.27 20.24 9.70
N GLN A 182 -6.07 19.18 9.65
CA GLN A 182 -7.28 19.03 10.44
C GLN A 182 -6.93 18.23 11.69
N LEU A 183 -6.86 18.93 12.83
CA LEU A 183 -6.65 18.31 14.13
C LEU A 183 -8.01 17.91 14.70
N LEU A 184 -8.19 16.61 14.87
CA LEU A 184 -9.39 16.03 15.46
C LEU A 184 -9.07 15.57 16.88
N ASP A 185 -9.65 16.25 17.86
CA ASP A 185 -9.40 15.98 19.27
C ASP A 185 -10.57 15.22 19.89
N PHE A 186 -10.27 14.03 20.42
CA PHE A 186 -11.21 13.15 21.09
C PHE A 186 -10.94 13.05 22.59
N ARG A 187 -10.02 13.87 23.11
CA ARG A 187 -9.67 13.92 24.52
C ARG A 187 -10.71 14.75 25.30
N LEU A 188 -10.70 14.64 26.62
CA LEU A 188 -11.66 15.37 27.48
C LEU A 188 -11.17 16.78 27.83
N GLU A 189 -9.85 16.95 27.82
CA GLU A 189 -9.15 18.19 28.13
C GLU A 189 -9.46 19.28 27.10
N ASN A 190 -9.83 18.88 25.86
CA ASN A 190 -10.24 19.77 24.76
C ASN A 190 -9.26 20.93 24.54
N GLU A 191 -7.98 20.65 24.74
CA GLU A 191 -6.91 21.61 24.61
C GLU A 191 -6.22 21.41 23.28
N ASN A 192 -6.24 22.42 22.42
CA ASN A 192 -5.45 22.41 21.20
C ASN A 192 -3.97 22.69 21.55
N PRO A 193 -3.07 21.69 21.51
CA PRO A 193 -1.65 21.91 21.82
C PRO A 193 -0.94 22.80 20.79
N TYR A 194 -1.61 23.10 19.67
CA TYR A 194 -1.08 23.88 18.55
C TYR A 194 -1.96 25.10 18.25
N SER A 195 -2.58 25.70 19.27
CA SER A 195 -3.49 26.84 19.12
C SER A 195 -2.82 28.09 18.54
N ASP A 196 -1.51 28.22 18.66
CA ASP A 196 -0.71 29.30 18.09
C ASP A 196 -0.41 29.10 16.58
N LYS A 197 -0.75 27.93 16.00
CA LYS A 197 -0.46 27.60 14.60
C LYS A 197 -1.63 27.93 13.67
N LEU A 198 -1.40 28.89 12.77
CA LEU A 198 -2.42 29.43 11.86
C LEU A 198 -2.93 28.45 10.79
N ASN A 199 -2.17 27.40 10.46
CA ASN A 199 -2.52 26.39 9.45
C ASN A 199 -3.18 25.13 10.05
N VAL A 200 -3.39 25.12 11.37
CA VAL A 200 -4.11 24.05 12.07
C VAL A 200 -5.54 24.48 12.26
N SER A 201 -6.44 23.69 11.68
CA SER A 201 -7.86 23.75 12.01
C SER A 201 -8.12 22.73 13.13
N TYR A 202 -8.61 23.20 14.26
CA TYR A 202 -8.85 22.37 15.44
C TYR A 202 -10.34 22.13 15.62
N GLN A 203 -10.70 20.87 15.85
CA GLN A 203 -12.06 20.51 16.17
C GLN A 203 -12.09 19.46 17.27
N VAL A 204 -12.83 19.76 18.33
CA VAL A 204 -13.25 18.75 19.30
C VAL A 204 -14.31 17.88 18.63
N ILE A 205 -14.04 16.57 18.62
CA ILE A 205 -14.95 15.59 18.05
C ILE A 205 -15.57 14.79 19.19
N THR A 206 -16.83 15.10 19.46
CA THR A 206 -17.68 14.34 20.40
C THR A 206 -18.39 13.18 19.70
N ASP A 207 -18.51 13.24 18.37
CA ASP A 207 -19.11 12.19 17.54
C ASP A 207 -18.24 11.94 16.29
N LEU A 208 -17.53 10.80 16.29
CA LEU A 208 -16.68 10.37 15.16
C LEU A 208 -17.49 10.18 13.87
N ASN A 209 -18.74 9.72 13.95
CA ASN A 209 -19.52 9.43 12.75
C ASN A 209 -19.84 10.71 11.99
N GLN A 210 -20.21 11.76 12.71
CA GLN A 210 -20.40 13.08 12.11
C GLN A 210 -19.10 13.60 11.47
N ALA A 211 -17.95 13.38 12.10
CA ALA A 211 -16.67 13.80 11.55
C ALA A 211 -16.34 13.06 10.24
N LEU A 212 -16.60 11.76 10.17
CA LEU A 212 -16.32 10.94 8.98
C LEU A 212 -17.18 11.31 7.75
N GLU A 213 -18.35 11.90 7.95
CA GLU A 213 -19.28 12.27 6.87
C GLU A 213 -19.04 13.67 6.31
N THR A 214 -18.59 14.60 7.15
CA THR A 214 -18.57 16.03 6.82
C THR A 214 -17.22 16.54 6.33
N HIS A 215 -16.15 15.77 6.53
CA HIS A 215 -14.78 16.18 6.29
C HIS A 215 -14.23 15.75 4.92
N ASP A 216 -13.40 16.60 4.30
CA ASP A 216 -12.75 16.30 3.02
C ASP A 216 -11.62 15.28 3.17
N LYS A 217 -11.87 14.08 2.67
CA LYS A 217 -11.03 12.88 2.75
C LYS A 217 -9.62 13.05 2.15
N ASN A 218 -9.40 14.08 1.34
CA ASN A 218 -8.10 14.36 0.71
C ASN A 218 -7.19 15.25 1.57
N LEU A 219 -7.72 15.81 2.67
CA LEU A 219 -6.96 16.61 3.62
C LEU A 219 -6.07 15.74 4.52
N THR A 220 -5.16 16.41 5.23
CA THR A 220 -4.29 15.79 6.22
C THR A 220 -4.95 15.86 7.60
N TYR A 221 -5.03 14.72 8.27
CA TYR A 221 -5.66 14.59 9.58
C TYR A 221 -4.66 14.16 10.63
N LEU A 222 -4.72 14.84 11.77
CA LEU A 222 -3.97 14.49 12.97
C LEU A 222 -4.94 14.27 14.12
N VAL A 223 -4.97 13.05 14.64
CA VAL A 223 -5.89 12.60 15.67
C VAL A 223 -5.22 12.60 17.02
N PHE A 224 -5.90 13.18 18.00
CA PHE A 224 -5.56 13.10 19.40
C PHE A 224 -6.64 12.32 20.14
N SER A 225 -6.23 11.40 21.00
CA SER A 225 -7.16 10.65 21.85
C SER A 225 -6.50 10.28 23.18
N SER A 226 -7.26 9.61 24.05
CA SER A 226 -6.81 9.27 25.40
C SER A 226 -5.64 8.29 25.44
N ASN A 227 -5.43 7.45 24.42
CA ASN A 227 -4.31 6.51 24.36
C ASN A 227 -3.96 6.08 22.92
N ASN A 228 -2.80 5.44 22.75
CA ASN A 228 -2.28 5.00 21.44
C ASN A 228 -3.21 4.02 20.72
N GLU A 229 -3.87 3.14 21.47
CA GLU A 229 -4.81 2.18 20.92
C GLU A 229 -6.04 2.88 20.33
N LYS A 230 -6.63 3.82 21.07
CA LYS A 230 -7.80 4.57 20.63
C LYS A 230 -7.49 5.47 19.44
N SER A 231 -6.32 6.10 19.48
CA SER A 231 -5.77 6.91 18.42
C SER A 231 -5.60 6.11 17.12
N ARG A 232 -5.04 4.90 17.22
CA ARG A 232 -4.92 3.95 16.10
C ARG A 232 -6.28 3.53 15.56
N GLU A 233 -7.24 3.20 16.42
CA GLU A 233 -8.61 2.83 16.02
C GLU A 233 -9.30 3.94 15.22
N ILE A 234 -9.15 5.20 15.65
CA ILE A 234 -9.76 6.33 14.97
C ILE A 234 -9.10 6.55 13.61
N CYS A 235 -7.76 6.58 13.54
CA CYS A 235 -7.09 6.78 12.26
C CYS A 235 -7.32 5.65 11.27
N GLN A 236 -7.45 4.42 11.77
CA GLN A 236 -7.89 3.29 10.97
C GLN A 236 -9.31 3.50 10.45
N GLN A 237 -10.27 3.92 11.29
CA GLN A 237 -11.65 4.21 10.86
C GLN A 237 -11.72 5.32 9.80
N MET A 238 -10.87 6.34 9.91
CA MET A 238 -10.77 7.38 8.90
C MET A 238 -10.16 6.85 7.60
N ALA A 239 -9.03 6.14 7.67
CA ALA A 239 -8.43 5.52 6.49
C ALA A 239 -9.43 4.59 5.77
N LEU A 240 -10.22 3.82 6.53
CA LEU A 240 -11.32 2.98 6.04
C LEU A 240 -12.45 3.77 5.36
N LYS A 241 -12.66 5.04 5.74
CA LYS A 241 -13.64 5.91 5.08
C LYS A 241 -13.09 6.63 3.85
N GLY A 242 -11.90 6.24 3.39
CA GLY A 242 -11.25 6.76 2.18
C GLY A 242 -10.39 7.99 2.45
N PHE A 243 -10.11 8.29 3.72
CA PHE A 243 -9.17 9.33 4.07
C PHE A 243 -7.75 8.85 3.78
N GLN A 244 -7.02 9.62 3.00
CA GLN A 244 -5.73 9.14 2.50
C GLN A 244 -4.57 9.57 3.41
N LYS A 245 -4.70 10.60 4.23
CA LYS A 245 -3.59 11.13 5.05
C LYS A 245 -4.01 11.25 6.51
N VAL A 246 -4.05 10.12 7.21
CA VAL A 246 -4.51 10.10 8.59
C VAL A 246 -3.43 9.64 9.53
N TYR A 247 -3.17 10.45 10.55
CA TYR A 247 -2.14 10.20 11.54
C TYR A 247 -2.71 10.39 12.93
N TYR A 248 -2.13 9.71 13.90
CA TYR A 248 -2.41 9.98 15.32
C TYR A 248 -1.13 10.30 16.06
N GLN A 249 -1.21 11.20 17.05
CA GLN A 249 -0.08 11.41 17.95
C GLN A 249 -0.03 10.28 19.00
N LEU A 250 1.17 9.78 19.26
CA LEU A 250 1.49 8.80 20.28
C LEU A 250 1.60 9.51 21.64
N ASN A 251 1.01 8.90 22.65
CA ASN A 251 1.09 9.25 24.06
C ASN A 251 2.32 8.55 24.63
N VAL A 252 3.37 9.33 24.89
CA VAL A 252 4.72 8.83 25.24
C VAL A 252 4.90 8.61 26.75
N GLU A 253 3.95 9.06 27.56
CA GLU A 253 4.05 8.99 29.03
C GLU A 253 3.51 7.68 29.64
N ASN A 254 2.97 6.75 28.84
CA ASN A 254 2.26 5.54 29.32
C ASN A 254 2.72 4.23 28.67
N GLU A 255 4.03 4.03 28.47
CA GLU A 255 4.61 2.69 28.22
C GLU A 255 5.34 2.15 29.46
#